data_AF-A0AAD8A791-F1
#
_entry.id   AF-A0AAD8A791-F1
#
_cell.length_a   1.000
_cell.length_b   1.000
_cell.length_c   1.000
_cell.angle_alpha   90.00
_cell.angle_beta   90.00
_cell.angle_gamma   90.00
#
_symmetry.space_group_name_H-M   'P 1'
#
loop_
_entity.id
_entity.type
_entity.pdbx_description
1 polymer ?
#
loop_
_entity_poly.entity_id
_entity_poly.type
_entity_poly.pdbx_seq_one_letter_code
_entity_poly.pdbx_strand_id
1 'polypeptide(L)'
;ISELRANRAGFPLPNPRVVSAHVHRDEGPHDHAVSLMFAAWGQLMDHDLTFTAETKDPSDLREPNCCGSDRNHHPNCLPISIPPNDHFYRLYKQNCMNMLRSLAGVRDDCRLGPRVQTNTATAYIDGNFLYGSNIRLADELRLLKGGRLKTLAAFSDLGLKDLMPLKLQFPDDGCIRSTPDIYCFLAG
;
A
#
# COMPACT_ATOMS: atom_id res chain seq x y z
N ILE A 1 -16.13 -3.23 15.81
CA ILE A 1 -14.92 -2.82 16.58
C ILE A 1 -14.62 -1.36 16.22
N SER A 2 -15.05 -0.44 17.08
CA SER A 2 -14.88 1.02 16.90
C SER A 2 -13.57 1.55 17.49
N GLU A 3 -12.93 0.84 18.43
CA GLU A 3 -11.77 1.34 19.17
C GLU A 3 -10.53 0.44 19.02
N LEU A 4 -9.36 1.03 19.30
CA LEU A 4 -8.09 0.33 19.36
C LEU A 4 -8.06 -0.68 20.51
N ARG A 5 -7.32 -1.77 20.31
CA ARG A 5 -7.10 -2.78 21.34
C ARG A 5 -6.37 -2.16 22.54
N ALA A 6 -6.86 -2.43 23.75
CA ALA A 6 -6.16 -2.16 25.00
C ALA A 6 -5.31 -3.35 25.46
N ASN A 7 -4.38 -3.13 26.38
CA ASN A 7 -3.63 -4.21 27.01
C ASN A 7 -4.51 -5.06 27.94
N ARG A 8 -3.95 -6.13 28.53
CA ARG A 8 -4.70 -7.04 29.43
C ARG A 8 -5.29 -6.37 30.67
N ALA A 9 -4.72 -5.24 31.10
CA ALA A 9 -5.18 -4.46 32.25
C ALA A 9 -6.09 -3.28 31.86
N GLY A 10 -6.44 -3.15 30.58
CA GLY A 10 -7.32 -2.09 30.07
C GLY A 10 -6.64 -0.76 29.73
N PHE A 11 -5.31 -0.66 29.83
CA PHE A 11 -4.60 0.56 29.45
C PHE A 11 -4.33 0.63 27.93
N PRO A 12 -4.21 1.85 27.36
CA PRO A 12 -3.83 2.05 25.97
C PRO A 12 -2.50 1.34 25.63
N LEU A 13 -2.41 0.81 24.42
CA LEU A 13 -1.14 0.28 23.92
C LEU A 13 -0.17 1.43 23.62
N PRO A 14 1.15 1.17 23.67
CA PRO A 14 2.15 2.19 23.34
C PRO A 14 1.92 2.77 21.96
N ASN A 15 2.16 4.08 21.82
CA ASN A 15 2.09 4.77 20.54
C ASN A 15 3.10 4.12 19.56
N PRO A 16 2.70 3.74 18.34
CA PRO A 16 3.57 3.03 17.41
C PRO A 16 4.78 3.86 16.97
N ARG A 17 4.67 5.21 16.91
CA ARG A 17 5.81 6.07 16.63
C ARG A 17 6.84 6.04 17.76
N VAL A 18 6.38 6.05 19.02
CA VAL A 18 7.27 5.93 20.19
C VAL A 18 8.01 4.61 20.15
N VAL A 19 7.31 3.50 19.85
CA VAL A 19 7.92 2.17 19.71
C VAL A 19 8.94 2.16 18.57
N SER A 20 8.59 2.67 17.38
CA SER A 20 9.51 2.79 16.25
C SER A 20 10.79 3.54 16.65
N ALA A 21 10.65 4.73 17.25
CA ALA A 21 11.78 5.58 17.60
C ALA A 21 12.72 5.00 18.67
N HIS A 22 12.22 4.14 19.57
CA HIS A 22 13.01 3.63 20.70
C HIS A 22 13.46 2.18 20.53
N VAL A 23 12.71 1.36 19.79
CA VAL A 23 12.95 -0.09 19.63
C VAL A 23 13.55 -0.41 18.26
N HIS A 24 13.09 0.24 17.18
CA HIS A 24 13.54 -0.04 15.82
C HIS A 24 14.53 1.02 15.36
N ARG A 25 15.67 1.10 16.07
CA ARG A 25 16.73 2.05 15.72
C ARG A 25 17.41 1.61 14.44
N ASP A 26 17.76 2.60 13.61
CA ASP A 26 18.59 2.36 12.44
C ASP A 26 20.04 2.22 12.89
N GLU A 27 20.47 0.99 13.11
CA GLU A 27 21.85 0.65 13.46
C GLU A 27 22.69 0.29 12.22
N GLY A 28 22.05 0.27 11.04
CA GLY A 28 22.70 0.00 9.74
C GLY A 28 23.53 -1.28 9.62
N PRO A 29 23.21 -2.43 10.27
CA PRO A 29 23.99 -3.65 10.08
C PRO A 29 23.86 -4.11 8.62
N HIS A 30 25.00 -4.33 7.96
CA HIS A 30 25.04 -4.91 6.62
C HIS A 30 25.23 -6.43 6.72
N ASP A 31 24.39 -7.19 6.04
CA ASP A 31 24.53 -8.65 5.93
C ASP A 31 25.38 -9.01 4.69
N HIS A 32 26.36 -9.91 4.84
CA HIS A 32 27.22 -10.37 3.76
C HIS A 32 26.81 -11.74 3.19
N ALA A 33 25.83 -12.41 3.80
CA ALA A 33 25.33 -13.72 3.40
C ALA A 33 24.19 -13.66 2.36
N VAL A 34 23.54 -12.49 2.20
CA VAL A 34 22.43 -12.31 1.26
C VAL A 34 22.64 -11.08 0.38
N SER A 35 22.20 -11.17 -0.87
CA SER A 35 22.15 -10.01 -1.76
C SER A 35 20.83 -9.24 -1.59
N LEU A 36 20.77 -8.02 -2.10
CA LEU A 36 19.55 -7.21 -2.13
C LEU A 36 18.38 -7.93 -2.84
N MET A 37 18.68 -8.86 -3.74
CA MET A 37 17.66 -9.68 -4.41
C MET A 37 16.82 -10.49 -3.42
N PHE A 38 17.36 -10.86 -2.26
CA PHE A 38 16.60 -11.55 -1.23
C PHE A 38 15.40 -10.73 -0.74
N ALA A 39 15.64 -9.45 -0.41
CA ALA A 39 14.58 -8.54 0.03
C ALA A 39 13.59 -8.24 -1.11
N ALA A 40 14.10 -7.99 -2.32
CA ALA A 40 13.28 -7.71 -3.50
C ALA A 40 12.38 -8.90 -3.87
N TRP A 41 12.91 -10.13 -3.84
CA TRP A 41 12.14 -11.34 -4.08
C TRP A 41 11.10 -11.57 -2.99
N GLY A 42 11.44 -11.32 -1.72
CA GLY A 42 10.47 -11.38 -0.62
C GLY A 42 9.27 -10.47 -0.85
N GLN A 43 9.50 -9.22 -1.26
CA GLN A 43 8.43 -8.28 -1.60
C GLN A 43 7.60 -8.75 -2.81
N LEU A 44 8.26 -9.29 -3.85
CA LEU A 44 7.57 -9.81 -5.02
C LEU A 44 6.63 -10.96 -4.66
N MET A 45 7.09 -11.88 -3.80
CA MET A 45 6.29 -13.01 -3.33
C MET A 45 5.14 -12.57 -2.42
N ASP A 46 5.34 -11.56 -1.57
CA ASP A 46 4.28 -10.97 -0.76
C ASP A 46 3.16 -10.40 -1.65
N HIS A 47 3.53 -9.69 -2.72
CA HIS A 47 2.58 -9.13 -3.69
C HIS A 47 1.83 -10.20 -4.50
N ASP A 48 2.36 -11.43 -4.62
CA ASP A 48 1.65 -12.56 -5.24
C ASP A 48 0.67 -13.24 -4.28
N LEU A 49 0.82 -13.05 -2.97
CA LEU A 49 0.04 -13.77 -1.96
C LEU A 49 -1.03 -12.90 -1.31
N THR A 50 -0.70 -11.64 -1.04
CA THR A 50 -1.56 -10.78 -0.26
C THR A 50 -1.53 -9.33 -0.73
N PHE A 51 -2.71 -8.73 -0.80
CA PHE A 51 -2.88 -7.29 -0.87
C PHE A 51 -4.14 -6.92 -0.09
N THR A 52 -4.00 -6.16 0.99
CA THR A 52 -5.14 -5.87 1.86
C THR A 52 -5.97 -4.72 1.29
N ALA A 53 -7.28 -4.92 1.14
CA ALA A 53 -8.19 -3.91 0.62
C ALA A 53 -8.07 -2.56 1.36
N GLU A 54 -7.86 -1.50 0.59
CA GLU A 54 -7.62 -0.16 1.10
C GLU A 54 -8.94 0.60 1.29
N THR A 55 -8.95 1.51 2.27
CA THR A 55 -10.03 2.50 2.36
C THR A 55 -9.71 3.65 1.41
N LYS A 56 -10.60 3.91 0.45
CA LYS A 56 -10.56 5.08 -0.44
C LYS A 56 -11.84 5.90 -0.30
N ASP A 57 -11.77 7.18 -0.61
CA ASP A 57 -12.95 8.04 -0.70
C ASP A 57 -13.78 7.64 -1.94
N PRO A 58 -15.09 7.38 -1.82
CA PRO A 58 -15.91 6.96 -2.95
C PRO A 58 -16.03 8.01 -4.07
N SER A 59 -15.76 9.28 -3.80
CA SER A 59 -15.93 10.38 -4.76
C SER A 59 -14.77 10.49 -5.76
N ASP A 60 -13.53 10.23 -5.32
CA ASP A 60 -12.33 10.42 -6.13
C ASP A 60 -11.33 9.25 -6.09
N LEU A 61 -11.64 8.19 -5.33
CA LEU A 61 -10.80 7.01 -5.10
C LEU A 61 -9.44 7.31 -4.46
N ARG A 62 -9.26 8.48 -3.85
CA ARG A 62 -8.04 8.83 -3.13
C ARG A 62 -8.09 8.38 -1.68
N GLU A 63 -6.94 8.28 -1.05
CA GLU A 63 -6.83 8.01 0.38
C GLU A 63 -7.27 9.22 1.20
N PRO A 64 -8.20 9.06 2.15
CA PRO A 64 -8.58 10.16 3.02
C PRO A 64 -7.40 10.67 3.87
N ASN A 65 -7.35 11.99 4.06
CA ASN A 65 -6.34 12.63 4.91
C ASN A 65 -6.83 12.72 6.37
N CYS A 66 -6.28 11.88 7.24
CA CYS A 66 -6.58 11.80 8.67
C CYS A 66 -5.78 12.79 9.54
N CYS A 67 -4.77 13.45 8.97
CA CYS A 67 -4.01 14.50 9.66
C CYS A 67 -4.48 15.91 9.28
N GLY A 68 -5.46 16.03 8.39
CA GLY A 68 -6.03 17.30 7.96
C GLY A 68 -6.83 18.00 9.07
N SER A 69 -7.01 19.31 8.92
CA SER A 69 -7.74 20.19 9.83
C SER A 69 -9.27 20.02 9.79
N ASP A 70 -9.79 19.15 8.92
CA ASP A 70 -11.23 18.97 8.76
C ASP A 70 -11.84 18.30 9.99
N ARG A 71 -12.95 18.87 10.47
CA ARG A 71 -13.63 18.43 11.70
C ARG A 71 -14.32 17.06 11.57
N ASN A 72 -14.52 16.58 10.34
CA ASN A 72 -15.16 15.31 10.04
C ASN A 72 -14.16 14.39 9.33
N HIS A 73 -13.24 13.79 10.09
CA HIS A 73 -12.37 12.76 9.54
C HIS A 73 -13.18 11.56 9.05
N HIS A 74 -12.70 10.91 7.99
CA HIS A 74 -13.29 9.69 7.46
C HIS A 74 -13.42 8.63 8.59
N PRO A 75 -14.49 7.83 8.67
CA PRO A 75 -14.74 6.91 9.80
C PRO A 75 -13.68 5.81 9.99
N ASN A 76 -12.88 5.54 8.96
CA ASN A 76 -11.74 4.61 9.05
C ASN A 76 -10.42 5.31 9.41
N CYS A 77 -10.41 6.62 9.68
CA CYS A 77 -9.19 7.31 10.09
C CYS A 77 -8.68 6.80 11.44
N LEU A 78 -7.37 6.59 11.51
CA LEU A 78 -6.68 6.15 12.71
C LEU A 78 -5.27 6.77 12.76
N PRO A 79 -5.17 8.10 12.79
CA PRO A 79 -3.90 8.80 12.66
C PRO A 79 -2.95 8.44 13.81
N ILE A 80 -1.66 8.35 13.50
CA ILE A 80 -0.63 8.13 14.51
C ILE A 80 -0.16 9.51 14.99
N SER A 81 -0.47 9.85 16.24
CA SER A 81 0.05 11.06 16.87
C SER A 81 1.56 10.97 17.02
N ILE A 82 2.28 12.00 16.61
CA ILE A 82 3.72 12.12 16.81
C ILE A 82 3.98 12.97 18.07
N PRO A 83 4.73 12.46 19.05
CA PRO A 83 5.06 13.23 20.25
C PRO A 83 5.85 14.51 19.94
N PRO A 84 5.65 15.61 20.67
CA PRO A 84 6.41 16.86 20.48
C PRO A 84 7.92 16.72 20.68
N ASN A 85 8.36 15.72 21.44
CA ASN A 85 9.76 15.40 21.70
C ASN A 85 10.33 14.32 20.77
N ASP A 86 9.63 13.96 19.69
CA ASP A 86 10.18 13.08 18.66
C ASP A 86 11.49 13.65 18.10
N HIS A 87 12.53 12.83 18.03
CA HIS A 87 13.87 13.30 17.66
C HIS A 87 13.95 13.76 16.19
N PHE A 88 13.13 13.17 15.31
CA PHE A 88 13.16 13.41 13.87
C PHE A 88 12.04 14.38 13.46
N TYR A 89 10.79 14.03 13.71
CA TYR A 89 9.65 14.76 13.18
C TYR A 89 9.43 16.15 13.81
N ARG A 90 9.98 16.39 15.02
CA ARG A 90 10.01 17.73 15.62
C ARG A 90 10.72 18.74 14.72
N LEU A 91 11.76 18.32 13.99
CA LEU A 91 12.52 19.20 13.08
C LEU A 91 11.66 19.71 11.92
N TYR A 92 10.62 18.95 11.55
CA TYR A 92 9.70 19.24 10.45
C TYR A 92 8.35 19.80 10.92
N LYS A 93 8.20 20.05 12.23
CA LYS A 93 6.93 20.47 12.86
C LYS A 93 5.77 19.50 12.56
N GLN A 94 6.07 18.23 12.30
CA GLN A 94 5.07 17.21 12.02
C GLN A 94 4.60 16.57 13.33
N ASN A 95 3.30 16.57 13.57
CA ASN A 95 2.67 16.07 14.81
C ASN A 95 1.71 14.87 14.55
N CYS A 96 1.61 14.42 13.30
CA CYS A 96 0.67 13.38 12.87
C CYS A 96 1.24 12.61 11.67
N MET A 97 1.04 11.29 11.65
CA MET A 97 1.23 10.47 10.46
C MET A 97 -0.12 9.93 9.99
N ASN A 98 -0.39 10.10 8.69
CA ASN A 98 -1.65 9.67 8.09
C ASN A 98 -1.73 8.14 8.16
N MET A 99 -2.84 7.62 8.67
CA MET A 99 -3.07 6.19 8.76
C MET A 99 -4.56 5.90 8.71
N LEU A 100 -4.92 4.95 7.86
CA LEU A 100 -6.29 4.49 7.65
C LEU A 100 -6.40 3.03 8.08
N ARG A 101 -7.57 2.66 8.58
CA ARG A 101 -7.91 1.25 8.73
C ARG A 101 -8.13 0.65 7.35
N SER A 102 -7.63 -0.57 7.14
CA SER A 102 -8.00 -1.40 5.99
C SER A 102 -9.53 -1.51 5.86
N LEU A 103 -10.03 -1.64 4.64
CA LEU A 103 -11.45 -1.81 4.38
C LEU A 103 -11.99 -3.03 5.14
N ALA A 104 -13.20 -2.91 5.69
CA ALA A 104 -13.85 -4.04 6.33
C ALA A 104 -14.24 -5.06 5.25
N GLY A 105 -13.78 -6.29 5.40
CA GLY A 105 -14.22 -7.41 4.58
C GLY A 105 -15.59 -7.92 5.00
N VAL A 106 -16.21 -8.67 4.09
CA VAL A 106 -17.47 -9.37 4.31
C VAL A 106 -17.15 -10.75 4.88
N ARG A 107 -17.87 -11.17 5.93
CA ARG A 107 -17.77 -12.52 6.48
C ARG A 107 -18.65 -13.49 5.69
N ASP A 108 -18.35 -14.78 5.80
CA ASP A 108 -19.22 -15.84 5.26
C ASP A 108 -20.68 -15.65 5.71
N ASP A 109 -21.61 -15.86 4.77
CA ASP A 109 -23.05 -15.60 4.90
C ASP A 109 -23.42 -14.17 5.36
N CYS A 110 -22.54 -13.18 5.16
CA CYS A 110 -22.75 -11.79 5.59
C CYS A 110 -23.06 -11.65 7.10
N ARG A 111 -22.59 -12.58 7.93
CA ARG A 111 -22.90 -12.59 9.36
C ARG A 111 -22.27 -11.41 10.07
N LEU A 112 -23.00 -10.84 11.02
CA LEU A 112 -22.44 -9.87 11.97
C LEU A 112 -21.37 -10.53 12.83
N GLY A 113 -20.29 -9.82 13.10
CA GLY A 113 -19.20 -10.32 13.93
C GLY A 113 -17.99 -9.39 13.99
N PRO A 114 -16.85 -9.87 14.50
CA PRO A 114 -15.59 -9.15 14.46
C PRO A 114 -15.24 -8.72 13.03
N ARG A 115 -14.67 -7.51 12.90
CA ARG A 115 -14.19 -6.97 11.63
C ARG A 115 -13.09 -7.89 11.09
N VAL A 116 -13.23 -8.29 9.83
CA VAL A 116 -12.22 -9.01 9.04
C VAL A 116 -11.72 -8.10 7.92
N GLN A 117 -10.60 -8.45 7.29
CA GLN A 117 -10.00 -7.73 6.16
C GLN A 117 -10.11 -8.61 4.91
N THR A 118 -10.18 -7.96 3.76
CA THR A 118 -10.21 -8.65 2.47
C THR A 118 -8.81 -8.66 1.86
N ASN A 119 -8.35 -9.85 1.46
CA ASN A 119 -7.26 -9.97 0.50
C ASN A 119 -7.82 -9.76 -0.91
N THR A 120 -7.29 -8.79 -1.64
CA THR A 120 -7.68 -8.49 -3.03
C THR A 120 -6.77 -9.15 -4.05
N ALA A 121 -5.67 -9.78 -3.61
CA ALA A 121 -4.87 -10.69 -4.43
C ALA A 121 -5.49 -12.09 -4.46
N THR A 122 -5.06 -12.94 -5.40
CA THR A 122 -5.33 -14.37 -5.30
C THR A 122 -4.49 -14.98 -4.17
N ALA A 123 -4.93 -16.09 -3.58
CA ALA A 123 -4.23 -16.71 -2.45
C ALA A 123 -3.10 -17.67 -2.89
N TYR A 124 -2.89 -17.85 -4.19
CA TYR A 124 -1.94 -18.81 -4.75
C TYR A 124 -0.71 -18.08 -5.27
N ILE A 125 0.42 -18.79 -5.34
CA ILE A 125 1.59 -18.31 -6.07
C ILE A 125 1.33 -18.58 -7.54
N ASP A 126 0.73 -17.62 -8.23
CA ASP A 126 0.26 -17.74 -9.61
C ASP A 126 0.72 -16.60 -10.53
N GLY A 127 1.54 -15.67 -10.02
CA GLY A 127 2.02 -14.51 -10.75
C GLY A 127 0.95 -13.44 -10.95
N ASN A 128 0.01 -13.29 -10.00
CA ASN A 128 -1.05 -12.28 -10.10
C ASN A 128 -0.49 -10.85 -10.11
N PHE A 129 0.68 -10.59 -9.52
CA PHE A 129 1.37 -9.28 -9.63
C PHE A 129 1.78 -8.95 -11.09
N LEU A 130 1.81 -9.95 -11.98
CA LEU A 130 2.08 -9.79 -13.40
C LEU A 130 0.79 -9.82 -14.25
N TYR A 131 -0.15 -10.68 -13.90
CA TYR A 131 -1.32 -10.98 -14.73
C TYR A 131 -2.64 -10.35 -14.24
N GLY A 132 -2.66 -9.78 -13.04
CA GLY A 132 -3.85 -9.25 -12.40
C GLY A 132 -4.61 -10.29 -11.59
N SER A 133 -5.18 -9.85 -10.47
CA SER A 133 -6.06 -10.68 -9.62
C SER A 133 -7.55 -10.67 -10.04
N ASN A 134 -7.89 -9.98 -11.13
CA ASN A 134 -9.25 -9.96 -11.68
C ASN A 134 -9.25 -9.84 -13.20
N ILE A 135 -10.33 -10.30 -13.84
CA ILE A 135 -10.42 -10.38 -15.31
C ILE A 135 -10.31 -9.02 -15.99
N ARG A 136 -10.84 -7.95 -15.38
CA ARG A 136 -10.79 -6.60 -15.96
C ARG A 136 -9.35 -6.11 -16.06
N LEU A 137 -8.58 -6.25 -14.98
CA LEU A 137 -7.16 -5.86 -14.96
C LEU A 137 -6.33 -6.76 -15.89
N ALA A 138 -6.59 -8.07 -15.87
CA ALA A 138 -5.90 -9.02 -16.76
C ALA A 138 -6.11 -8.67 -18.25
N ASP A 139 -7.33 -8.33 -18.65
CA ASP A 139 -7.61 -7.90 -20.02
C ASP A 139 -7.03 -6.51 -20.33
N GLU A 140 -6.98 -5.61 -19.35
CA GLU A 140 -6.31 -4.32 -19.49
C GLU A 140 -4.79 -4.47 -19.72
N LEU A 141 -4.15 -5.44 -19.07
CA LEU A 141 -2.72 -5.72 -19.22
C LEU A 141 -2.36 -6.42 -20.53
N ARG A 142 -3.31 -7.10 -21.19
CA ARG A 142 -3.06 -7.88 -22.40
C ARG A 142 -3.08 -7.00 -23.66
N LEU A 143 -2.13 -7.25 -24.55
CA LEU A 143 -2.14 -6.68 -25.91
C LEU A 143 -3.20 -7.37 -26.80
N LEU A 144 -3.65 -8.57 -26.40
CA LEU A 144 -4.58 -9.42 -27.16
C LEU A 144 -4.10 -9.78 -28.57
N LYS A 145 -2.79 -9.69 -28.80
CA LYS A 145 -2.14 -10.05 -30.06
C LYS A 145 -0.96 -10.98 -29.79
N GLY A 146 -1.00 -12.17 -30.39
CA GLY A 146 0.07 -13.17 -30.23
C GLY A 146 0.34 -13.59 -28.78
N GLY A 147 -0.67 -13.52 -27.90
CA GLY A 147 -0.54 -13.89 -26.48
C GLY A 147 0.29 -12.93 -25.62
N ARG A 148 0.56 -11.71 -26.09
CA ARG A 148 1.45 -10.76 -25.40
C ARG A 148 0.73 -9.86 -24.39
N LEU A 149 1.49 -9.39 -23.40
CA LEU A 149 1.14 -8.24 -22.56
C LEU A 149 1.42 -6.92 -23.29
N LYS A 150 0.78 -5.84 -22.86
CA LYS A 150 1.10 -4.48 -23.28
C LYS A 150 2.45 -4.08 -22.72
N THR A 151 3.18 -3.27 -23.47
CA THR A 151 4.50 -2.77 -23.11
C THR A 151 4.65 -1.33 -23.58
N LEU A 152 5.66 -0.63 -23.07
CA LEU A 152 6.02 0.72 -23.46
C LEU A 152 7.41 0.73 -24.12
N ALA A 153 7.46 0.92 -25.43
CA ALA A 153 8.69 0.97 -26.22
C ALA A 153 9.43 2.32 -26.14
N ALA A 154 9.54 2.90 -24.94
CA ALA A 154 10.04 4.26 -24.71
C ALA A 154 11.48 4.50 -25.18
N PHE A 155 12.28 3.44 -25.25
CA PHE A 155 13.70 3.51 -25.61
C PHE A 155 14.08 2.58 -26.76
N SER A 156 13.10 2.27 -27.62
CA SER A 156 13.30 1.38 -28.77
C SER A 156 14.34 1.93 -29.76
N ASP A 157 14.40 3.25 -29.94
CA ASP A 157 15.41 3.93 -30.77
C ASP A 157 16.85 3.72 -30.25
N LEU A 158 17.00 3.42 -28.96
CA LEU A 158 18.28 3.08 -28.33
C LEU A 158 18.56 1.58 -28.33
N GLY A 159 17.69 0.77 -28.96
CA GLY A 159 17.79 -0.70 -28.96
C GLY A 159 17.52 -1.35 -27.61
N LEU A 160 16.90 -0.63 -26.67
CA LEU A 160 16.59 -1.15 -25.33
C LEU A 160 15.26 -1.92 -25.33
N LYS A 161 15.10 -2.79 -24.34
CA LYS A 161 13.84 -3.54 -24.13
C LYS A 161 12.73 -2.61 -23.66
N ASP A 162 11.51 -3.00 -23.99
CA ASP A 162 10.32 -2.28 -23.55
C ASP A 162 10.18 -2.29 -22.03
N LEU A 163 9.53 -1.24 -21.51
CA LEU A 163 9.10 -1.13 -20.13
C LEU A 163 7.67 -1.64 -19.93
N MET A 164 7.23 -1.69 -18.68
CA MET A 164 5.82 -1.87 -18.35
C MET A 164 4.97 -0.71 -18.92
N PRO A 165 3.69 -0.95 -19.24
CA PRO A 165 2.79 0.11 -19.68
C PRO A 165 2.55 1.13 -18.56
N LEU A 166 2.12 2.35 -18.90
CA LEU A 166 1.80 3.39 -17.92
C LEU A 166 0.39 3.22 -17.34
N LYS A 167 0.21 3.50 -16.04
CA LYS A 167 -1.11 3.58 -15.39
C LYS A 167 -1.76 4.93 -15.73
N LEU A 168 -2.58 4.94 -16.79
CA LEU A 168 -3.27 6.15 -17.26
C LEU A 168 -4.65 6.35 -16.62
N GLN A 169 -5.31 5.26 -16.21
CA GLN A 169 -6.58 5.32 -15.50
C GLN A 169 -6.32 5.50 -14.00
N PHE A 170 -6.97 6.49 -13.38
CA PHE A 170 -6.78 6.85 -11.97
C PHE A 170 -5.27 6.93 -11.59
N PRO A 171 -4.50 7.81 -12.25
CA PRO A 171 -3.04 7.77 -12.16
C PRO A 171 -2.49 8.07 -10.76
N ASP A 172 -3.29 8.70 -9.89
CA ASP A 172 -2.92 8.99 -8.49
C ASP A 172 -3.28 7.87 -7.51
N ASP A 173 -4.06 6.86 -7.93
CA ASP A 173 -4.46 5.76 -7.05
C ASP A 173 -3.26 4.84 -6.78
N GLY A 174 -2.83 4.73 -5.52
CA GLY A 174 -1.68 3.92 -5.11
C GLY A 174 -0.33 4.41 -5.65
N CYS A 175 -0.28 5.63 -6.20
CA CYS A 175 0.91 6.18 -6.86
C CYS A 175 1.15 7.61 -6.42
N ILE A 176 2.33 7.88 -5.83
CA ILE A 176 2.77 9.24 -5.51
C ILE A 176 3.55 9.77 -6.70
N ARG A 177 2.93 10.70 -7.46
CA ARG A 177 3.53 11.30 -8.66
C ARG A 177 4.16 12.64 -8.30
N SER A 178 5.44 12.82 -8.66
CA SER A 178 6.14 14.10 -8.42
C SER A 178 5.64 15.22 -9.32
N THR A 179 5.24 14.90 -10.55
CA THR A 179 4.62 15.82 -11.51
C THR A 179 3.47 15.12 -12.26
N PRO A 180 2.51 15.88 -12.81
CA PRO A 180 1.39 15.29 -13.55
C PRO A 180 1.79 14.49 -14.80
N ASP A 181 2.98 14.75 -15.34
CA ASP A 181 3.49 14.12 -16.57
C ASP A 181 4.21 12.79 -16.33
N ILE A 182 4.53 12.48 -15.07
CA ILE A 182 5.12 11.20 -14.67
C ILE A 182 4.00 10.27 -14.25
N TYR A 183 4.03 9.03 -14.73
CA TYR A 183 3.04 8.00 -14.39
C TYR A 183 3.75 6.80 -13.75
N CYS A 184 3.11 6.18 -12.76
CA CYS A 184 3.51 4.84 -12.35
C CYS A 184 3.26 3.82 -13.47
N PHE A 185 3.89 2.67 -13.35
CA PHE A 185 3.60 1.54 -14.23
C PHE A 185 2.27 0.88 -13.87
N LEU A 186 1.60 0.35 -14.88
CA LEU A 186 0.47 -0.55 -14.75
C LEU A 186 1.00 -1.99 -14.73
N ALA A 187 0.68 -2.69 -13.65
CA ALA A 187 0.99 -4.11 -13.42
C ALA A 187 -0.25 -4.84 -12.89
N GLY A 188 -0.09 -6.12 -12.54
CA GLY A 188 -1.15 -6.96 -11.98
C GLY A 188 -1.51 -6.65 -10.54
#